data_AF-W1XNL7-F1
#
_entry.id   AF-W1XNL7-F1
#
_cell.length_a   1.000
_cell.length_b   1.000
_cell.length_c   1.000
_cell.angle_alpha   90.00
_cell.angle_beta   90.00
_cell.angle_gamma   90.00
#
_symmetry.space_group_name_H-M   'P 1'
#
loop_
_entity.id
_entity.type
_entity.pdbx_description
1 polymer ?
#
loop_
_entity_poly.entity_id
_entity_poly.type
_entity_poly.pdbx_seq_one_letter_code
_entity_poly.pdbx_strand_id
1 'polypeptide(L)' 'MQKLTALQTATKRALYEAILYPGVDNFVKYFRLQNYWTQQAGLFTMSAK' A
#
# COMPACT_ATOMS: atom_id res chain seq x y z
N MET A 1 -2.21 -4.74 16.07
CA MET A 1 -2.73 -3.42 15.65
C MET A 1 -1.66 -2.46 15.18
N GLN A 2 -0.55 -2.24 15.92
CA GLN A 2 0.49 -1.27 15.55
C GLN A 2 1.07 -1.43 14.13
N LYS A 3 1.29 -2.67 13.67
CA LYS A 3 1.79 -2.97 12.32
C LYS A 3 0.86 -2.48 11.20
N LEU A 4 -0.46 -2.64 11.37
CA LEU A 4 -1.46 -2.19 10.39
C LEU A 4 -1.48 -0.67 10.30
N THR A 5 -1.46 0.01 11.44
CA THR A 5 -1.38 1.48 11.50
C THR A 5 -0.12 2.01 10.84
N ALA A 6 1.03 1.38 11.08
CA ALA A 6 2.30 1.77 10.45
C ALA A 6 2.24 1.63 8.93
N LEU A 7 1.70 0.51 8.42
CA LEU A 7 1.52 0.29 6.99
C LEU A 7 0.54 1.29 6.36
N GLN A 8 -0.54 1.63 7.05
CA GLN A 8 -1.52 2.60 6.56
C GLN A 8 -0.92 4.01 6.48
N THR A 9 -0.17 4.43 7.51
CA THR A 9 0.56 5.71 7.50
C THR A 9 1.61 5.76 6.40
N ALA A 10 2.39 4.68 6.23
CA ALA A 10 3.38 4.58 5.17
C ALA A 10 2.73 4.64 3.77
N THR A 11 1.58 4.00 3.58
CA THR A 11 0.83 4.01 2.32
C THR A 11 0.35 5.42 1.97
N LYS A 12 -0.24 6.14 2.94
CA LYS A 12 -0.67 7.54 2.74
C LYS A 12 0.51 8.45 2.41
N ARG A 13 1.63 8.30 3.12
CA ARG A 13 2.84 9.08 2.86
C ARG A 13 3.41 8.81 1.46
N ALA A 14 3.51 7.54 1.06
CA ALA A 14 4.00 7.18 -0.27
C ALA A 14 3.09 7.71 -1.39
N LEU A 15 1.77 7.73 -1.16
CA LEU A 15 0.83 8.35 -2.10
C LEU A 15 1.09 9.85 -2.25
N TYR A 16 1.25 10.58 -1.15
CA TYR A 16 1.55 12.01 -1.20
C TYR A 16 2.88 12.29 -1.89
N GLU A 17 3.92 11.50 -1.60
CA GLU A 17 5.22 11.62 -2.25
C GLU A 17 5.12 11.38 -3.76
N ALA A 18 4.32 10.41 -4.22
CA ALA A 18 4.10 10.16 -5.65
C ALA A 18 3.31 11.27 -6.37
N ILE A 19 2.37 11.93 -5.67
CA ILE A 19 1.61 13.06 -6.22
C ILE A 19 2.46 14.32 -6.30
N LEU A 20 3.18 14.65 -5.22
CA LEU A 20 3.96 15.89 -5.10
C LEU A 20 5.27 15.84 -5.90
N TYR A 21 5.90 14.66 -5.95
CA TYR A 21 7.18 14.44 -6.63
C TYR A 21 7.02 13.30 -7.64
N PRO A 22 6.37 13.57 -8.79
CA PRO A 22 6.10 12.54 -9.78
C PRO A 22 7.41 11.98 -10.33
N GLY A 23 7.61 10.67 -10.15
CA GLY A 23 8.81 9.95 -10.55
C GLY A 23 8.62 8.46 -10.39
N VAL A 24 9.27 7.67 -11.25
CA VAL A 24 9.09 6.21 -11.30
C VAL A 24 9.33 5.57 -9.93
N ASP A 25 10.36 6.01 -9.21
CA ASP A 25 10.69 5.48 -7.89
C ASP A 25 9.58 5.73 -6.85
N ASN A 26 8.99 6.93 -6.85
CA ASN A 26 7.90 7.28 -5.93
C ASN A 26 6.62 6.52 -6.27
N PHE A 27 6.32 6.33 -7.57
CA PHE A 27 5.22 5.48 -8.00
C PHE A 27 5.44 4.02 -7.59
N VAL A 28 6.62 3.44 -7.88
CA VAL A 28 6.94 2.05 -7.51
C VAL A 28 6.82 1.84 -5.99
N LYS A 29 7.29 2.80 -5.19
CA LYS A 29 7.16 2.76 -3.73
C LYS A 29 5.70 2.71 -3.28
N TYR A 30 4.83 3.57 -3.84
CA TYR A 30 3.40 3.55 -3.54
C TYR A 30 2.72 2.27 -4.02
N PHE A 31 2.99 1.83 -5.25
CA PHE A 31 2.39 0.63 -5.84
C PHE A 31 2.74 -0.64 -5.08
N ARG A 32 3.95 -0.76 -4.52
CA ARG A 32 4.30 -1.91 -3.65
C ARG A 32 3.39 -1.99 -2.42
N LEU A 33 3.12 -0.86 -1.77
CA LEU A 33 2.24 -0.81 -0.61
C LEU A 33 0.78 -1.04 -0.99
N GLN A 34 0.32 -0.48 -2.12
CA GLN A 34 -1.01 -0.76 -2.65
C GLN A 34 -1.20 -2.25 -2.94
N ASN A 35 -0.25 -2.89 -3.63
CA ASN A 35 -0.29 -4.31 -3.97
C ASN A 35 -0.34 -5.21 -2.73
N TYR A 36 0.38 -4.85 -1.66
CA TYR A 36 0.27 -5.56 -0.39
C TYR A 36 -1.18 -5.61 0.11
N TRP A 37 -1.91 -4.50 0.09
CA TRP A 37 -3.31 -4.47 0.51
C TRP A 37 -4.22 -5.28 -0.41
N THR A 38 -4.02 -5.20 -1.73
CA THR A 38 -4.75 -6.02 -2.70
C THR A 38 -4.55 -7.51 -2.45
N GLN A 39 -3.32 -7.94 -2.14
CA GLN A 39 -3.02 -9.33 -1.80
C GLN A 39 -3.70 -9.77 -0.50
N GLN A 40 -3.65 -8.93 0.55
CA GLN A 40 -4.34 -9.21 1.81
C GLN A 40 -5.86 -9.35 1.63
N ALA A 41 -6.47 -8.51 0.78
CA ALA A 41 -7.87 -8.64 0.43
C ALA A 41 -8.16 -9.95 -0.34
N GLY A 42 -7.28 -10.34 -1.25
CA GLY A 42 -7.40 -11.61 -1.99
C GLY A 42 -7.32 -12.84 -1.08
N LEU A 43 -6.41 -12.84 -0.09
CA LEU A 43 -6.32 -13.91 0.92
C LEU A 43 -7.62 -14.03 1.72
N PHE A 44 -8.23 -12.90 2.10
CA PHE A 44 -9.51 -12.88 2.78
C PHE A 44 -10.63 -13.50 1.93
N THR A 45 -10.73 -13.12 0.65
CA THR A 45 -11.73 -13.71 -0.27
C THR A 45 -11.52 -15.21 -0.47
N MET A 46 -10.28 -15.70 -0.52
CA MET A 46 -9.99 -17.13 -0.66
C MET A 46 -10.31 -17.93 0.62
N SER A 47 -10.13 -17.33 1.80
CA SER A 47 -10.49 -17.98 3.07
C SER A 47 -12.00 -18.10 3.31
N ALA A 48 -12.81 -17.36 2.54
CA ALA A 48 -14.27 -17.37 2.63
C ALA A 48 -14.94 -18.37 1.66
N LYS A 49 -14.15 -19.12 0.87
CA LYS A 49 -14.59 -20.23 0.02
C LYS A 49 -14.33 -21.57 0.71
#